data_AF-A0A2M7XTG6-F1
#
_entry.id   AF-A0A2M7XTG6-F1
#
_cell.length_a   1.000
_cell.length_b   1.000
_cell.length_c   1.000
_cell.angle_alpha   90.00
_cell.angle_beta   90.00
_cell.angle_gamma   90.00
#
_symmetry.space_group_name_H-M   'P 1'
#
loop_
_entity.id
_entity.type
_entity.pdbx_description
1 polymer ?
#
loop_
_entity_poly.entity_id
_entity_poly.type
_entity_poly.pdbx_seq_one_letter_code
_entity_poly.pdbx_strand_id
1 'polypeptide(L)'
;MLKLWLVILGAVVLNGVSAEAMSMSIGPQLGFYKALDADQQSQMFGLTGRMKLNPVFGLEASINYRQEKYADDALTVKSWPVMFSGLVYPLPFVYGVIGAGWYNVTY
;
A
#
# COMPACT_ATOMS: atom_id res chain seq x y z
N MET A 1 -28.45 -13.79 -20.58
CA MET A 1 -28.17 -13.77 -19.11
C MET A 1 -26.91 -12.99 -18.76
N LEU A 2 -25.75 -13.18 -19.43
CA LEU A 2 -24.50 -12.45 -19.16
C LEU A 2 -24.62 -10.90 -19.23
N LYS A 3 -25.40 -10.37 -20.19
CA LYS A 3 -25.62 -8.92 -20.36
C LYS A 3 -26.38 -8.27 -19.20
N LEU A 4 -27.29 -9.00 -18.56
CA LEU A 4 -28.06 -8.49 -17.41
C LEU A 4 -27.17 -8.35 -16.18
N TRP A 5 -26.24 -9.30 -15.98
CA TRP A 5 -25.24 -9.23 -14.92
C TRP A 5 -24.26 -8.06 -15.09
N LEU A 6 -23.83 -7.76 -16.32
CA LEU A 6 -22.99 -6.59 -16.61
C LEU A 6 -23.72 -5.26 -16.35
N VAL A 7 -25.02 -5.19 -16.65
CA VAL A 7 -25.85 -4.01 -16.37
C VAL A 7 -26.10 -3.84 -14.87
N ILE A 8 -26.30 -4.94 -14.12
CA ILE A 8 -26.45 -4.90 -12.66
C ILE A 8 -25.12 -4.52 -11.99
N LEU A 9 -23.97 -5.08 -12.43
CA LEU A 9 -22.65 -4.65 -11.97
C LEU A 9 -22.39 -3.17 -12.30
N GLY A 10 -22.76 -2.71 -13.50
CA GLY A 10 -22.65 -1.31 -13.89
C GLY A 10 -23.58 -0.39 -13.09
N ALA A 11 -24.79 -0.83 -12.76
CA ALA A 11 -25.76 -0.04 -12.00
C ALA A 11 -25.40 0.08 -10.51
N VAL A 12 -24.78 -0.95 -9.92
CA VAL A 12 -24.22 -0.90 -8.56
C VAL A 12 -23.01 0.04 -8.47
N VAL A 13 -22.25 0.19 -9.56
CA VAL A 13 -21.13 1.16 -9.64
C VAL A 13 -21.61 2.62 -9.75
N LEU A 14 -22.84 2.87 -10.20
CA LEU A 14 -23.31 4.22 -10.55
C LEU A 14 -24.23 4.91 -9.52
N ASN A 15 -24.71 4.22 -8.49
CA ASN A 15 -25.73 4.76 -7.56
C ASN A 15 -25.20 4.95 -6.13
N GLY A 16 -24.11 5.72 -5.96
CA GLY A 16 -23.60 5.99 -4.61
C GLY A 16 -22.45 6.98 -4.50
N VAL A 17 -22.22 7.85 -5.49
CA VAL A 17 -21.26 8.95 -5.32
C VAL A 17 -21.99 10.10 -4.63
N SER A 18 -22.15 9.98 -3.32
CA SER A 18 -22.34 11.16 -2.50
C SER A 18 -21.05 12.00 -2.60
N ALA A 19 -21.14 13.32 -2.45
CA ALA A 19 -19.96 14.17 -2.42
C ALA A 19 -19.19 13.93 -1.11
N GLU A 20 -18.50 12.79 -1.01
CA GLU A 20 -17.56 12.54 0.08
C GLU A 20 -16.40 13.52 -0.05
N ALA A 21 -16.18 14.33 0.99
CA ALA A 21 -15.01 15.17 1.11
C ALA A 21 -13.75 14.30 1.03
N MET A 22 -12.78 14.73 0.22
CA MET A 22 -11.46 14.13 0.17
C MET A 22 -10.91 14.04 1.61
N SER A 23 -10.59 12.83 2.07
CA SER A 23 -10.09 12.62 3.42
C SER A 23 -8.63 12.19 3.38
N MET A 24 -7.82 12.77 4.27
CA MET A 24 -6.41 12.43 4.41
C MET A 24 -6.17 11.88 5.82
N SER A 25 -5.40 10.81 5.93
CA SER A 25 -4.94 10.24 7.17
C SER A 25 -3.45 9.99 7.11
N ILE A 26 -2.78 10.13 8.26
CA ILE A 26 -1.36 9.82 8.41
C ILE A 26 -1.24 8.92 9.63
N GLY A 27 -0.41 7.88 9.55
CA GLY A 27 -0.23 6.96 10.65
C GLY A 27 1.11 6.22 10.59
N PRO A 28 1.49 5.56 11.69
CA PRO A 28 2.63 4.67 11.70
C PRO A 28 2.36 3.43 10.85
N GLN A 29 3.41 2.88 10.25
CA GLN A 29 3.39 1.62 9.51
C GLN A 29 4.44 0.68 10.11
N LEU A 30 4.04 -0.55 10.38
CA LEU A 30 4.92 -1.64 10.81
C LEU A 30 4.72 -2.81 9.84
N GLY A 31 5.79 -3.48 9.49
CA GLY A 31 5.75 -4.60 8.56
C GLY A 31 6.88 -5.59 8.82
N PHE A 32 6.67 -6.82 8.36
CA PHE A 32 7.72 -7.81 8.27
C PHE A 32 8.03 -8.03 6.80
N TYR A 33 9.30 -7.98 6.46
CA TYR A 33 9.80 -8.17 5.11
C TYR A 33 10.75 -9.36 5.10
N LYS A 34 10.56 -10.28 4.16
CA LYS A 34 11.49 -11.38 3.92
C LYS A 34 11.80 -11.40 2.42
N ALA A 35 13.07 -11.17 2.07
CA ALA A 35 13.52 -11.37 0.71
C ALA A 35 13.50 -12.87 0.37
N LEU A 36 13.30 -13.21 -0.91
CA LEU A 36 13.25 -14.61 -1.38
C LEU A 36 14.49 -15.43 -0.97
N ASP A 37 15.65 -14.77 -0.90
CA ASP A 37 16.95 -15.39 -0.64
C ASP A 37 17.53 -15.00 0.73
N ALA A 38 16.71 -14.41 1.62
CA ALA A 38 17.15 -14.03 2.96
C ALA A 38 16.81 -15.12 3.97
N ASP A 39 17.84 -15.59 4.70
CA ASP A 39 17.68 -16.50 5.84
C ASP A 39 16.92 -15.85 7.01
N GLN A 40 16.97 -14.51 7.11
CA GLN A 40 16.35 -13.77 8.21
C GLN A 40 15.23 -12.83 7.75
N GLN A 41 14.16 -12.78 8.54
CA GLN A 41 13.05 -11.84 8.38
C GLN A 41 13.45 -10.47 8.95
N SER A 42 13.35 -9.42 8.14
CA SER A 42 13.61 -8.04 8.56
C SER A 42 12.33 -7.34 9.00
N GLN A 43 12.45 -6.51 10.03
CA GLN A 43 11.37 -5.64 10.48
C GLN A 43 11.45 -4.30 9.74
N MET A 44 10.30 -3.83 9.30
CA MET A 44 10.11 -2.54 8.66
C MET A 44 9.24 -1.67 9.56
N PHE A 45 9.66 -0.42 9.77
CA PHE A 45 8.84 0.59 10.44
C PHE A 45 8.85 1.88 9.64
N GLY A 46 7.78 2.67 9.71
CA GLY A 46 7.66 3.84 8.87
C GLY A 46 6.43 4.68 9.16
N LEU A 47 6.18 5.60 8.25
CA LEU A 47 5.01 6.45 8.22
C LEU A 47 4.28 6.24 6.89
N THR A 48 2.95 6.21 6.96
CA THR A 48 2.08 6.12 5.80
C THR A 48 1.07 7.26 5.82
N GLY A 49 0.90 7.90 4.67
CA GLY A 49 -0.14 8.86 4.39
C GLY A 49 -1.11 8.25 3.39
N ARG A 50 -2.40 8.27 3.70
CA ARG A 50 -3.48 7.82 2.81
C ARG A 50 -4.41 8.97 2.52
N MET A 51 -4.82 9.07 1.25
CA MET A 51 -5.79 10.05 0.79
C MET A 51 -6.91 9.33 0.06
N LYS A 52 -8.13 9.35 0.59
CA LYS A 52 -9.31 8.87 -0.12
C LYS A 52 -9.83 9.99 -1.00
N LEU A 53 -9.86 9.73 -2.30
CA LEU A 53 -10.37 10.67 -3.31
C LEU A 53 -11.90 10.56 -3.42
N ASN A 54 -12.43 9.35 -3.28
CA ASN A 54 -13.85 9.03 -3.26
C ASN A 54 -14.05 7.65 -2.57
N PRO A 55 -15.28 7.12 -2.45
CA PRO A 55 -15.52 5.82 -1.79
C PRO A 55 -14.81 4.62 -2.44
N VAL A 56 -14.43 4.72 -3.71
CA VAL A 56 -13.85 3.62 -4.50
C VAL A 56 -12.34 3.75 -4.66
N PHE A 57 -11.80 4.97 -4.73
CA PHE A 57 -10.41 5.23 -5.07
C PHE A 57 -9.68 6.03 -3.99
N GLY A 58 -8.44 5.64 -3.74
CA GLY A 58 -7.52 6.37 -2.89
C GLY A 58 -6.08 6.32 -3.38
N LEU A 59 -5.23 7.11 -2.73
CA LEU A 59 -3.80 7.13 -2.92
C LEU A 59 -3.12 6.86 -1.58
N GLU A 60 -1.99 6.19 -1.61
CA GLU A 60 -1.13 5.94 -0.46
C GLU A 60 0.30 6.34 -0.80
N ALA A 61 0.94 7.06 0.10
CA ALA A 61 2.37 7.29 0.09
C ALA A 61 2.94 6.81 1.42
N SER A 62 4.03 6.04 1.39
CA SER A 62 4.71 5.62 2.62
C SER A 62 6.21 5.79 2.51
N ILE A 63 6.83 6.06 3.65
CA ILE A 63 8.27 6.09 3.81
C ILE A 63 8.57 5.15 4.95
N ASN A 64 9.36 4.12 4.68
CA ASN A 64 9.74 3.15 5.68
C ASN A 64 11.25 3.08 5.82
N TYR A 65 11.68 2.56 6.95
CA TYR A 65 13.04 2.23 7.30
C TYR A 65 13.09 0.73 7.58
N ARG A 66 14.08 0.06 6.99
CA ARG A 66 14.42 -1.31 7.32
C ARG A 66 15.92 -1.49 7.39
N GLN A 67 16.34 -2.43 8.22
CA GLN A 67 17.73 -2.81 8.38
C GLN A 67 17.86 -4.32 8.16
N GLU A 68 18.78 -4.70 7.29
CA GLU A 68 19.02 -6.08 6.92
C GLU A 68 20.48 -6.42 7.21
N LYS A 69 20.69 -7.58 7.85
CA LYS A 69 22.01 -8.12 8.15
C LYS A 69 22.29 -9.24 7.16
N TYR A 70 23.40 -9.13 6.44
CA TYR A 70 23.84 -10.10 5.44
C TYR A 70 25.21 -10.69 5.84
N ALA A 71 25.49 -11.91 5.37
CA ALA A 71 26.75 -12.63 5.56
C ALA A 71 27.21 -12.76 7.02
N ASP A 72 26.45 -13.50 7.86
CA ASP A 72 26.79 -13.74 9.28
C ASP A 72 27.13 -12.44 10.05
N ASP A 73 26.25 -11.44 9.94
CA ASP A 73 26.40 -10.14 10.62
C ASP A 73 27.58 -9.26 10.11
N ALA A 74 28.27 -9.66 9.04
CA ALA A 74 29.40 -8.89 8.48
C ALA A 74 28.97 -7.64 7.70
N LEU A 75 27.73 -7.60 7.17
CA LEU A 75 27.22 -6.46 6.39
C LEU A 75 25.85 -6.02 6.90
N THR A 76 25.76 -4.78 7.36
CA THR A 76 24.49 -4.14 7.71
C THR A 76 24.07 -3.21 6.58
N VAL A 77 22.97 -3.53 5.91
CA VAL A 77 22.40 -2.70 4.85
C VAL A 77 21.19 -1.96 5.41
N LYS A 78 21.19 -0.63 5.29
CA LYS A 78 20.06 0.21 5.67
C LYS A 78 19.32 0.64 4.41
N SER A 79 18.00 0.47 4.42
CA SER A 79 17.16 0.84 3.28
C SER A 79 16.04 1.79 3.72
N TRP A 80 15.82 2.80 2.88
CA TRP A 80 14.75 3.79 3.00
C TRP A 80 13.79 3.66 1.82
N PRO A 81 12.91 2.66 1.81
CA PRO A 81 11.86 2.52 0.81
C PRO A 81 10.82 3.64 0.90
N VAL A 82 10.62 4.33 -0.22
CA VAL A 82 9.53 5.27 -0.46
C VAL A 82 8.55 4.61 -1.42
N MET A 83 7.30 4.41 -1.01
CA MET A 83 6.27 3.78 -1.85
C MET A 83 5.17 4.77 -2.20
N PHE A 84 4.70 4.68 -3.43
CA PHE A 84 3.50 5.38 -3.89
C PHE A 84 2.56 4.39 -4.55
N SER A 85 1.31 4.37 -4.10
CA SER A 85 0.33 3.35 -4.49
C SER A 85 -1.05 3.93 -4.72
N GLY A 86 -1.76 3.37 -5.68
CA GLY A 86 -3.21 3.52 -5.84
C GLY A 86 -3.95 2.46 -5.04
N LEU A 87 -5.09 2.86 -4.48
CA LEU A 87 -5.99 2.02 -3.69
C LEU A 87 -7.33 1.90 -4.42
N VAL A 88 -7.87 0.69 -4.48
CA VAL A 88 -9.21 0.41 -4.98
C VAL A 88 -10.01 -0.30 -3.88
N TYR A 89 -11.14 0.28 -3.51
CA TYR A 89 -12.05 -0.18 -2.46
C TYR A 89 -13.31 -0.79 -3.09
N PRO A 90 -13.32 -2.10 -3.43
CA PRO A 90 -14.56 -2.76 -3.84
C PRO A 90 -15.60 -2.79 -2.71
N LEU A 91 -15.16 -2.75 -1.45
CA LEU A 91 -16.00 -2.65 -0.25
C LEU A 91 -15.38 -1.66 0.75
N PRO A 92 -16.15 -1.04 1.67
CA PRO A 92 -15.62 -0.05 2.61
C PRO A 92 -14.46 -0.54 3.50
N PHE A 93 -14.38 -1.86 3.72
CA PHE A 93 -13.41 -2.53 4.59
C PHE A 93 -12.41 -3.42 3.84
N VAL A 94 -12.58 -3.63 2.53
CA VAL A 94 -11.66 -4.41 1.69
C VAL A 94 -11.08 -3.51 0.63
N TYR A 95 -9.75 -3.53 0.49
CA TYR A 95 -9.07 -2.75 -0.54
C TYR A 95 -7.96 -3.56 -1.20
N GLY A 96 -7.80 -3.34 -2.50
CA GLY A 96 -6.61 -3.70 -3.25
C GLY A 96 -5.67 -2.50 -3.30
N VAL A 97 -4.37 -2.79 -3.36
CA VAL A 97 -3.33 -1.76 -3.50
C VAL A 97 -2.40 -2.18 -4.64
N ILE A 98 -2.02 -1.22 -5.47
CA ILE A 98 -1.01 -1.40 -6.51
C ILE A 98 -0.15 -0.14 -6.57
N GLY A 99 1.15 -0.30 -6.64
CA GLY A 99 2.06 0.82 -6.57
C GLY A 99 3.48 0.48 -6.97
N ALA A 100 4.33 1.49 -6.89
CA ALA A 100 5.75 1.37 -7.12
C ALA A 100 6.51 1.88 -5.89
N GLY A 101 7.65 1.26 -5.62
CA GLY A 101 8.56 1.63 -4.54
C GLY A 101 9.91 2.07 -5.09
N TRP A 102 10.44 3.15 -4.56
CA TRP A 102 11.82 3.57 -4.74
C TRP A 102 12.62 3.18 -3.49
N TYR A 103 13.66 2.37 -3.67
CA TYR A 103 14.47 1.86 -2.57
C TYR A 103 15.83 2.57 -2.59
N ASN A 104 16.04 3.48 -1.64
CA ASN A 104 17.34 4.09 -1.43
C ASN A 104 18.11 3.25 -0.40
N VAL A 105 19.26 2.73 -0.81
CA VAL A 105 20.11 1.88 0.01
C VAL A 105 21.32 2.67 0.48
N THR A 106 21.71 2.52 1.74
CA THR A 106 22.91 3.12 2.33
C THR A 106 23.70 2.03 3.06
N TYR A 107 25.02 2.05 2.89
CA TYR A 107 25.99 1.10 3.45
C TYR A 107 26.80 1.77 4.57
#